data_AF-A0A147B8G6-F1
#
_entry.id   AF-A0A147B8G6-F1
#
_cell.length_a   1.000
_cell.length_b   1.000
_cell.length_c   1.000
_cell.angle_alpha   90.00
_cell.angle_beta   90.00
_cell.angle_gamma   90.00
#
_symmetry.space_group_name_H-M   'P 1'
#
loop_
_entity.id
_entity.type
_entity.pdbx_description
1 polymer ?
#
loop_
_entity_poly.entity_id
_entity_poly.type
_entity_poly.pdbx_seq_one_letter_code
_entity_poly.pdbx_strand_id
1 'polypeptide(L)'
;LQFHIASATWLCHVATAKKLDRFATLSLPFPEHGNERLAFVPEFMVENICDCIIFVKRFSEKTLELFGEKLEHLMTLILVFMGSPQRMNNPHLRARLAEMLEALMAPKDEDRFSSLLPNSIHREQLFQSHPCVGELVPTLLHVFVSIEMTGQSVTFEQKFHYRRPMYIVLDHLWKLPEHRKKMKQLAK
;
A
#
# COMPACT_ATOMS: atom_id res chain seq x y z
N LEU A 1 -12.37 -7.03 9.10
CA LEU A 1 -11.69 -5.87 8.45
C LEU A 1 -11.61 -4.62 9.32
N GLN A 2 -12.65 -4.22 10.07
CA GLN A 2 -12.59 -3.01 10.94
C GLN A 2 -11.37 -3.01 11.89
N PHE A 3 -11.08 -4.15 12.54
CA PHE A 3 -9.88 -4.31 13.35
C PHE A 3 -8.59 -4.01 12.58
N HIS A 4 -8.39 -4.59 11.40
CA HIS A 4 -7.20 -4.38 10.58
C HIS A 4 -7.05 -2.92 10.12
N ILE A 5 -8.17 -2.26 9.79
CA ILE A 5 -8.18 -0.83 9.42
C ILE A 5 -7.80 0.05 10.63
N ALA A 6 -8.34 -0.25 11.81
CA ALA A 6 -8.00 0.46 13.04
C ALA A 6 -6.51 0.25 13.40
N SER A 7 -6.02 -0.99 13.29
CA SER A 7 -4.60 -1.32 13.49
C SER A 7 -3.70 -0.60 12.48
N ALA A 8 -4.08 -0.55 11.20
CA ALA A 8 -3.35 0.20 10.18
C ALA A 8 -3.25 1.69 10.53
N THR A 9 -4.37 2.28 10.96
CA THR A 9 -4.45 3.69 11.37
C THR A 9 -3.56 3.96 12.59
N TRP A 10 -3.61 3.07 13.60
CA TRP A 10 -2.78 3.16 14.80
C TRP A 10 -1.29 3.02 14.48
N LEU A 11 -0.90 2.06 13.63
CA LEU A 11 0.49 1.87 13.21
C LEU A 11 1.04 3.11 12.51
N CYS A 12 0.26 3.71 11.61
CA CYS A 12 0.65 4.94 10.93
C CYS A 12 0.81 6.10 11.93
N HIS A 13 -0.08 6.19 12.92
CA HIS A 13 0.03 7.18 13.98
C HIS A 13 1.30 7.00 14.82
N VAL A 14 1.61 5.76 15.24
CA VAL A 14 2.85 5.43 15.97
C VAL A 14 4.10 5.81 15.16
N ALA A 15 4.05 5.59 13.84
CA ALA A 15 5.15 5.80 12.91
C ALA A 15 5.37 7.24 12.42
N THR A 16 4.45 8.16 12.71
CA THR A 16 4.51 9.53 12.15
C THR A 16 4.25 10.63 13.18
N ALA A 17 3.53 10.32 14.27
CA ALA A 17 3.11 11.32 15.23
C ALA A 17 4.26 11.73 16.16
N LYS A 18 4.41 13.04 16.35
CA LYS A 18 5.35 13.61 17.32
C LYS A 18 4.99 13.17 18.75
N LYS A 19 3.70 13.26 19.09
CA LYS A 19 3.11 12.83 20.37
C LYS A 19 1.94 11.89 20.10
N LEU A 20 1.75 10.90 20.97
CA LEU A 20 0.70 9.86 20.86
C LEU A 20 -0.60 10.24 21.60
N ASP A 21 -0.66 11.45 22.15
CA ASP A 21 -1.78 11.93 22.96
C ASP A 21 -3.03 12.26 22.13
N ARG A 22 -2.87 12.60 20.85
CA ARG A 22 -3.96 12.90 19.93
C ARG A 22 -3.67 12.36 18.56
N PHE A 23 -4.69 11.74 17.95
CA PHE A 23 -4.62 11.34 16.56
C PHE A 23 -4.42 12.58 15.66
N ALA A 24 -3.49 12.48 14.73
CA ALA A 24 -3.17 13.52 13.77
C ALA A 24 -3.24 12.95 12.36
N THR A 25 -3.80 13.73 11.44
CA THR A 25 -3.86 13.37 10.02
C THR A 25 -2.45 13.33 9.43
N LEU A 26 -2.24 12.40 8.50
CA LEU A 26 -0.97 12.25 7.79
C LEU A 26 -0.61 13.53 7.03
N SER A 27 0.56 14.08 7.31
CA SER A 27 1.11 15.25 6.60
C SER A 27 2.34 14.84 5.79
N LEU A 28 2.46 15.39 4.58
CA LEU A 28 3.68 15.27 3.77
C LEU A 28 4.68 16.40 4.11
N PRO A 29 6.00 16.13 4.11
CA PRO A 29 6.64 14.82 3.96
C PRO A 29 6.38 13.92 5.19
N PHE A 30 6.39 12.60 4.99
CA PHE A 30 6.11 11.66 6.08
C PHE A 30 7.13 11.84 7.21
N PRO A 31 6.73 12.25 8.42
CA PRO A 31 7.66 12.54 9.49
C PRO A 31 8.45 11.28 9.89
N GLU A 32 9.76 11.41 10.14
CA GLU A 32 10.61 10.29 10.60
C GLU A 32 10.50 10.03 12.11
N HIS A 33 9.57 10.68 12.78
CA HIS A 33 9.30 10.47 14.20
C HIS A 33 8.68 9.09 14.42
N GLY A 34 9.17 8.33 15.40
CA GLY A 34 8.52 7.09 15.85
C GLY A 34 9.22 5.79 15.45
N ASN A 35 10.36 5.84 14.74
CA ASN A 35 11.16 4.64 14.43
C ASN A 35 11.56 3.86 15.70
N GLU A 36 11.96 4.55 16.77
CA GLU A 36 12.28 3.93 18.06
C GLU A 36 11.07 3.19 18.68
N ARG A 37 9.86 3.71 18.46
CA ARG A 37 8.63 3.09 18.98
C ARG A 37 8.26 1.86 18.18
N LEU A 38 8.45 1.92 16.85
CA LEU A 38 8.22 0.79 15.97
C LEU A 38 9.14 -0.40 16.28
N ALA A 39 10.32 -0.16 16.85
CA ALA A 39 11.23 -1.24 17.28
C ALA A 39 10.60 -2.19 18.31
N PHE A 40 9.57 -1.76 19.05
CA PHE A 40 8.84 -2.58 20.01
C PHE A 40 7.53 -3.16 19.45
N VAL A 41 7.17 -2.83 18.21
CA VAL A 41 5.96 -3.31 17.55
C VAL A 41 6.30 -4.56 16.73
N PRO A 42 5.65 -5.71 16.97
CA PRO A 42 5.90 -6.90 16.18
C PRO A 42 5.53 -6.70 14.70
N GLU A 43 6.41 -7.12 13.79
CA GLU A 43 6.17 -7.08 12.34
C GLU A 43 4.91 -7.86 11.92
N PHE A 44 4.56 -8.90 12.69
CA PHE A 44 3.34 -9.69 12.52
C PHE A 44 2.07 -8.84 12.45
N MET A 45 2.03 -7.67 13.10
CA MET A 45 0.88 -6.76 13.03
C MET A 45 0.61 -6.28 11.60
N VAL A 46 1.67 -5.97 10.84
CA VAL A 46 1.54 -5.55 9.44
C VAL A 46 1.32 -6.76 8.54
N GLU A 47 2.00 -7.88 8.80
CA GLU A 47 1.82 -9.12 8.06
C GLU A 47 0.37 -9.61 8.11
N ASN A 48 -0.24 -9.62 9.30
CA ASN A 48 -1.62 -10.01 9.51
C ASN A 48 -2.61 -9.12 8.75
N ILE A 49 -2.35 -7.81 8.67
CA ILE A 49 -3.13 -6.88 7.86
C ILE A 49 -3.03 -7.27 6.38
N CYS A 50 -1.81 -7.42 5.85
CA CYS A 50 -1.58 -7.84 4.46
C CYS A 50 -2.30 -9.15 4.12
N ASP A 51 -2.11 -10.18 4.95
CA ASP A 51 -2.72 -11.50 4.78
C ASP A 51 -4.24 -11.42 4.76
N CYS A 52 -4.84 -10.65 5.68
CA CYS A 52 -6.28 -10.47 5.72
C CYS A 52 -6.81 -9.79 4.46
N ILE A 53 -6.18 -8.70 4.00
CA ILE A 53 -6.65 -7.98 2.80
C ILE A 53 -6.53 -8.86 1.55
N ILE A 54 -5.42 -9.57 1.39
CA ILE A 54 -5.18 -10.46 0.25
C ILE A 54 -6.14 -11.65 0.29
N PHE A 55 -6.40 -12.22 1.46
CA PHE A 55 -7.40 -13.26 1.65
C PHE A 55 -8.80 -12.77 1.27
N VAL A 56 -9.21 -11.59 1.75
CA VAL A 56 -10.52 -11.02 1.43
C VAL A 56 -10.62 -10.74 -0.08
N LYS A 57 -9.60 -10.17 -0.71
CA LYS A 57 -9.59 -9.97 -2.17
C LYS A 57 -9.81 -11.29 -2.92
N ARG A 58 -9.19 -12.39 -2.47
CA ARG A 58 -9.29 -13.70 -3.13
C ARG A 58 -10.64 -14.39 -2.94
N PHE A 59 -11.22 -14.32 -1.75
CA PHE A 59 -12.40 -15.13 -1.39
C PHE A 59 -13.70 -14.32 -1.24
N SER A 60 -13.61 -13.01 -1.09
CA SER A 60 -14.76 -12.14 -0.82
C SER A 60 -14.50 -10.70 -1.27
N GLU A 61 -14.17 -10.50 -2.54
CA GLU A 61 -13.83 -9.18 -3.08
C GLU A 61 -14.91 -8.12 -2.80
N LYS A 62 -16.19 -8.49 -2.91
CA LYS A 62 -17.33 -7.60 -2.61
C LYS A 62 -17.26 -7.01 -1.20
N THR A 63 -16.64 -7.72 -0.26
CA THR A 63 -16.49 -7.24 1.12
C THR A 63 -15.58 -6.02 1.18
N LEU A 64 -14.56 -5.89 0.32
CA LEU A 64 -13.70 -4.69 0.31
C LEU A 64 -14.50 -3.43 -0.04
N GLU A 65 -15.40 -3.52 -1.01
CA GLU A 65 -16.22 -2.37 -1.43
C GLU A 65 -17.12 -1.85 -0.30
N LEU A 66 -17.59 -2.74 0.59
CA LEU A 66 -18.41 -2.35 1.75
C LEU A 66 -17.68 -1.46 2.76
N PHE A 67 -16.35 -1.40 2.73
CA PHE A 67 -15.57 -0.53 3.60
C PHE A 67 -15.39 0.88 3.04
N GLY A 68 -15.69 1.09 1.75
CA GLY A 68 -15.73 2.39 1.11
C GLY A 68 -14.49 3.25 1.38
N GLU A 69 -14.70 4.47 1.86
CA GLU A 69 -13.65 5.44 2.17
C GLU A 69 -12.64 4.93 3.22
N LYS A 70 -13.03 4.02 4.12
CA LYS A 70 -12.12 3.50 5.17
C LYS A 70 -10.93 2.71 4.61
N LEU A 71 -10.99 2.31 3.33
CA LEU A 71 -9.85 1.70 2.64
C LEU A 71 -8.67 2.68 2.50
N GLU A 72 -8.89 4.00 2.62
CA GLU A 72 -7.83 5.02 2.58
C GLU A 72 -6.76 4.76 3.64
N HIS A 73 -7.14 4.23 4.81
CA HIS A 73 -6.20 3.94 5.88
C HIS A 73 -5.23 2.81 5.52
N LEU A 74 -5.65 1.87 4.67
CA LEU A 74 -4.78 0.82 4.14
C LEU A 74 -3.81 1.38 3.11
N MET A 75 -4.28 2.30 2.25
CA MET A 75 -3.40 3.04 1.33
C MET A 75 -2.36 3.88 2.09
N THR A 76 -2.78 4.55 3.16
CA THR A 76 -1.88 5.28 4.06
C THR A 76 -0.82 4.36 4.68
N LEU A 77 -1.19 3.17 5.15
CA LEU A 77 -0.24 2.17 5.66
C LEU A 77 0.79 1.77 4.60
N ILE A 78 0.34 1.51 3.37
CA ILE A 78 1.23 1.20 2.24
C ILE A 78 2.22 2.34 2.01
N LEU A 79 1.75 3.58 1.88
CA LEU A 79 2.60 4.74 1.62
C LEU A 79 3.63 4.98 2.72
N VAL A 80 3.25 4.79 3.99
CA VAL A 80 4.12 5.02 5.14
C VAL A 80 5.21 3.94 5.26
N PHE A 81 4.88 2.66 5.05
CA PHE A 81 5.78 1.55 5.35
C PHE A 81 6.45 0.92 4.12
N MET A 82 5.78 0.83 2.98
CA MET A 82 6.29 0.10 1.80
C MET A 82 7.61 0.68 1.28
N GLY A 83 7.71 2.01 1.23
CA GLY A 83 8.89 2.71 0.73
C GLY A 83 9.96 2.99 1.77
N SER A 84 9.74 2.73 3.07
CA SER A 84 10.65 3.14 4.13
C SER A 84 11.34 1.95 4.80
N PRO A 85 12.61 1.63 4.47
CA PRO A 85 13.36 0.60 5.19
C PRO A 85 13.61 0.94 6.66
N GLN A 86 13.51 2.22 7.05
CA GLN A 86 13.63 2.65 8.45
C GLN A 86 12.41 2.26 9.29
N ARG A 87 11.21 2.29 8.70
CA ARG A 87 9.96 1.88 9.37
C ARG A 87 9.65 0.39 9.21
N MET A 88 10.04 -0.19 8.08
CA MET A 88 9.90 -1.62 7.79
C MET A 88 11.17 -2.16 7.16
N ASN A 89 12.08 -2.66 8.00
CA ASN A 89 13.36 -3.19 7.55
C ASN A 89 13.15 -4.43 6.66
N ASN A 90 12.27 -5.33 7.10
CA ASN A 90 11.99 -6.60 6.43
C ASN A 90 11.56 -6.40 4.95
N PRO A 91 12.40 -6.81 3.98
CA PRO A 91 12.12 -6.64 2.56
C PRO A 91 10.93 -7.49 2.09
N HIS A 92 10.71 -8.65 2.71
CA HIS A 92 9.59 -9.53 2.37
C HIS A 92 8.26 -8.88 2.75
N LEU A 93 8.20 -8.24 3.92
CA LEU A 93 6.99 -7.55 4.37
C LEU A 93 6.71 -6.29 3.54
N ARG A 94 7.75 -5.57 3.10
CA ARG A 94 7.59 -4.49 2.11
C ARG A 94 7.07 -4.99 0.77
N ALA A 95 7.49 -6.18 0.32
CA ALA A 95 6.93 -6.81 -0.87
C ALA A 95 5.46 -7.24 -0.68
N ARG A 96 5.10 -7.76 0.51
CA ARG A 96 3.70 -8.07 0.87
C ARG A 96 2.82 -6.82 0.88
N LEU A 97 3.33 -5.66 1.29
CA LEU A 97 2.61 -4.38 1.17
C LEU A 97 2.35 -4.00 -0.29
N ALA A 98 3.27 -4.28 -1.21
CA ALA A 98 3.05 -4.07 -2.64
C ALA A 98 2.02 -5.04 -3.24
N GLU A 99 1.97 -6.28 -2.75
CA GLU A 99 0.90 -7.23 -3.08
C GLU A 99 -0.45 -6.78 -2.51
N MET A 100 -0.49 -6.25 -1.29
CA MET A 100 -1.70 -5.65 -0.72
C MET A 100 -2.17 -4.44 -1.54
N LEU A 101 -1.24 -3.62 -2.07
CA LEU A 101 -1.57 -2.51 -2.97
C LEU A 101 -2.25 -2.99 -4.25
N GLU A 102 -1.78 -4.09 -4.84
CA GLU A 102 -2.44 -4.74 -5.99
C GLU A 102 -3.83 -5.26 -5.59
N ALA A 103 -3.96 -5.87 -4.41
CA ALA A 103 -5.25 -6.35 -3.89
C ALA A 103 -6.27 -5.22 -3.69
N LEU A 104 -5.84 -3.97 -3.47
CA LEU A 104 -6.74 -2.81 -3.35
C LEU A 104 -7.22 -2.28 -4.71
N MET A 105 -6.64 -2.68 -5.84
CA MET A 105 -7.07 -2.25 -7.17
C MET A 105 -8.42 -2.85 -7.56
N ALA A 106 -9.33 -2.02 -8.08
CA ALA A 106 -10.61 -2.49 -8.63
C ALA A 106 -10.40 -3.65 -9.63
N PRO A 107 -11.32 -4.64 -9.67
CA PRO A 107 -11.21 -5.77 -10.57
C PRO A 107 -11.20 -5.29 -12.03
N LYS A 108 -10.33 -5.89 -12.85
CA LYS A 108 -10.33 -5.62 -14.29
C LYS A 108 -11.56 -6.30 -14.88
N ASP A 109 -12.48 -5.51 -15.43
CA ASP A 109 -13.66 -5.98 -16.16
C ASP A 109 -13.26 -6.92 -17.31
N GLU A 110 -13.24 -8.23 -17.07
CA GLU A 110 -13.35 -9.24 -18.15
C GLU A 110 -14.80 -9.70 -18.34
N ASP A 111 -15.65 -9.53 -17.33
CA ASP A 111 -17.09 -9.81 -17.43
C ASP A 111 -17.90 -8.51 -17.48
N ARG A 112 -18.17 -8.06 -18.71
CA ARG A 112 -19.05 -6.90 -19.02
C ARG A 112 -20.44 -6.96 -18.35
N PHE A 113 -20.86 -8.12 -17.85
CA PHE A 113 -22.10 -8.31 -17.08
C PHE A 113 -22.01 -7.89 -15.61
N SER A 114 -20.80 -7.73 -15.05
CA SER A 114 -20.59 -7.29 -13.67
C SER A 114 -20.49 -5.77 -13.51
N SER A 115 -20.43 -5.04 -14.62
CA SER A 115 -20.42 -3.56 -14.71
C SER A 115 -21.68 -2.86 -14.17
N LEU A 116 -22.70 -3.63 -13.76
CA LEU A 116 -23.90 -3.11 -13.10
C LEU A 116 -23.77 -2.94 -11.58
N LEU A 117 -22.63 -3.30 -10.98
CA LEU A 117 -22.35 -2.99 -9.58
C LEU A 117 -21.65 -1.61 -9.50
N PRO A 118 -22.31 -0.55 -8.99
CA PRO A 118 -21.70 0.77 -8.76
C PRO A 118 -20.62 0.78 -7.65
N ASN A 119 -20.05 -0.38 -7.32
CA ASN A 119 -19.38 -0.61 -6.05
C ASN A 119 -17.87 -0.40 -6.10
N SER A 120 -17.23 -0.43 -7.27
CA SER A 120 -15.76 -0.26 -7.40
C SER A 120 -15.27 1.18 -7.30
N ILE A 121 -16.19 2.16 -7.21
CA ILE A 121 -15.87 3.60 -7.23
C ILE A 121 -14.88 3.95 -6.11
N HIS A 122 -15.09 3.44 -4.90
CA HIS A 122 -14.22 3.78 -3.77
C HIS A 122 -12.78 3.33 -3.99
N ARG A 123 -12.55 2.16 -4.58
CA ARG A 123 -11.21 1.65 -4.87
C ARG A 123 -10.53 2.41 -6.00
N GLU A 124 -11.27 2.81 -7.03
CA GLU A 124 -10.73 3.70 -8.07
C GLU A 124 -10.33 5.06 -7.48
N GLN A 125 -11.15 5.61 -6.58
CA GLN A 125 -10.87 6.87 -5.90
C GLN A 125 -9.62 6.80 -5.01
N LEU A 126 -9.23 5.64 -4.47
CA LEU A 126 -7.97 5.50 -3.71
C LEU A 126 -6.75 5.92 -4.53
N PHE A 127 -6.76 5.65 -5.84
CA PHE A 127 -5.65 5.95 -6.73
C PHE A 127 -5.74 7.35 -7.36
N GLN A 128 -6.80 8.11 -7.09
CA GLN A 128 -6.99 9.45 -7.68
C GLN A 128 -7.10 10.56 -6.62
N SER A 129 -7.81 10.29 -5.52
CA SER A 129 -8.24 11.29 -4.54
C SER A 129 -7.63 11.12 -3.15
N HIS A 130 -6.83 10.07 -2.91
CA HIS A 130 -6.16 9.90 -1.62
C HIS A 130 -5.24 11.11 -1.31
N PRO A 131 -5.23 11.69 -0.10
CA PRO A 131 -4.50 12.93 0.20
C PRO A 131 -3.00 12.87 -0.14
N CYS A 132 -2.40 11.69 0.00
CA CYS A 132 -0.98 11.45 -0.27
C CYS A 132 -0.72 10.65 -1.57
N VAL A 133 -1.68 10.63 -2.50
CA VAL A 133 -1.59 9.81 -3.72
C VAL A 133 -0.37 10.13 -4.60
N GLY A 134 0.13 11.37 -4.54
CA GLY A 134 1.33 11.79 -5.29
C GLY A 134 2.63 11.07 -4.87
N GLU A 135 2.66 10.47 -3.68
CA GLU A 135 3.80 9.69 -3.19
C GLU A 135 3.77 8.24 -3.65
N LEU A 136 2.65 7.75 -4.18
CA LEU A 136 2.47 6.35 -4.54
C LEU A 136 3.49 5.85 -5.57
N VAL A 137 3.70 6.62 -6.63
CA VAL A 137 4.69 6.31 -7.68
C VAL A 137 6.12 6.29 -7.11
N PRO A 138 6.62 7.36 -6.44
CA PRO A 138 7.90 7.32 -5.75
C PRO A 138 8.07 6.11 -4.82
N THR A 139 7.08 5.85 -3.95
CA THR A 139 7.12 4.73 -2.99
C THR A 139 7.22 3.38 -3.70
N LEU A 140 6.44 3.17 -4.76
CA LEU A 140 6.43 1.92 -5.52
C LEU A 140 7.76 1.68 -6.27
N LEU A 141 8.32 2.72 -6.89
CA LEU A 141 9.63 2.62 -7.53
C LEU A 141 10.75 2.40 -6.51
N HIS A 142 10.68 3.05 -5.35
CA HIS A 142 11.67 2.86 -4.29
C HIS A 142 11.70 1.42 -3.76
N VAL A 143 10.53 0.83 -3.47
CA VAL A 143 10.48 -0.58 -3.03
C VAL A 143 10.93 -1.54 -4.14
N PHE A 144 10.59 -1.27 -5.39
CA PHE A 144 11.03 -2.07 -6.54
C PHE A 144 12.56 -2.10 -6.62
N VAL A 145 13.21 -0.93 -6.63
CA VAL A 145 14.68 -0.82 -6.65
C VAL A 145 15.29 -1.43 -5.40
N SER A 146 14.69 -1.19 -4.23
CA SER A 146 15.19 -1.76 -2.97
C SER A 146 15.27 -3.28 -3.04
N ILE A 147 14.22 -3.96 -3.52
CA ILE A 147 14.14 -5.42 -3.64
C ILE A 147 15.18 -5.96 -4.63
N GLU A 148 15.38 -5.27 -5.75
CA GLU A 148 16.39 -5.67 -6.73
C GLU A 148 17.81 -5.61 -6.13
N MET A 149 18.06 -4.62 -5.29
CA MET A 149 19.34 -4.38 -4.63
C MET A 149 19.59 -5.20 -3.36
N THR A 150 18.59 -5.86 -2.75
CA THR A 150 18.75 -6.58 -1.47
C THR A 150 19.68 -7.83 -1.50
N GLY A 151 20.38 -8.10 -2.59
CA GLY A 151 21.41 -9.15 -2.68
C GLY A 151 20.87 -10.56 -2.38
N GLN A 152 21.60 -11.33 -1.55
CA GLN A 152 21.29 -12.72 -1.19
C GLN A 152 20.13 -12.90 -0.19
N SER A 153 19.60 -11.82 0.39
CA SER A 153 18.48 -11.90 1.34
C SER A 153 17.14 -12.26 0.69
N VAL A 154 17.05 -12.12 -0.64
CA VAL A 154 15.87 -12.51 -1.44
C VAL A 154 16.35 -13.39 -2.58
N THR A 155 15.82 -14.61 -2.69
CA THR A 155 16.20 -15.51 -3.78
C THR A 155 15.76 -14.96 -5.13
N PHE A 156 16.45 -15.36 -6.20
CA PHE A 156 16.12 -14.89 -7.55
C PHE A 156 14.66 -15.19 -7.93
N GLU A 157 14.18 -16.38 -7.57
CA GLU A 157 12.81 -16.84 -7.78
C GLU A 157 11.80 -15.94 -7.03
N GLN A 158 12.09 -15.60 -5.78
CA GLN A 158 11.23 -14.72 -4.98
C GLN A 158 11.10 -13.32 -5.59
N LYS A 159 12.17 -12.78 -6.20
CA LYS A 159 12.11 -11.48 -6.89
C LYS A 159 11.05 -11.49 -8.00
N PHE A 160 10.84 -12.59 -8.73
CA PHE A 160 9.76 -12.65 -9.72
C PHE A 160 8.38 -12.56 -9.08
N HIS A 161 8.18 -13.21 -7.93
CA HIS A 161 6.92 -13.12 -7.20
C HIS A 161 6.65 -11.70 -6.70
N TYR A 162 7.68 -10.98 -6.23
CA TYR A 162 7.54 -9.60 -5.77
C TYR A 162 7.33 -8.60 -6.91
N ARG A 163 7.93 -8.84 -8.09
CA ARG A 163 7.76 -7.97 -9.25
C ARG A 163 6.36 -8.03 -9.85
N ARG A 164 5.72 -9.21 -9.88
CA ARG A 164 4.39 -9.39 -10.49
C ARG A 164 3.32 -8.40 -10.00
N PRO A 165 3.04 -8.25 -8.69
CA PRO A 165 2.05 -7.28 -8.23
C PRO A 165 2.47 -5.85 -8.56
N MET A 166 3.76 -5.52 -8.44
CA MET A 166 4.28 -4.19 -8.78
C MET A 166 4.07 -3.82 -10.25
N TYR A 167 4.25 -4.77 -11.18
CA TYR A 167 3.99 -4.53 -12.61
C TYR A 167 2.50 -4.28 -12.89
N ILE A 168 1.60 -5.02 -12.22
CA ILE A 168 0.16 -4.82 -12.35
C ILE A 168 -0.24 -3.42 -11.87
N VAL A 169 0.30 -3.00 -10.73
CA VAL A 169 0.06 -1.65 -10.18
C VAL A 169 0.65 -0.59 -11.11
N LEU A 170 1.89 -0.75 -11.58
CA LEU A 170 2.53 0.21 -12.50
C LEU A 170 1.74 0.36 -13.81
N ASP A 171 1.26 -0.73 -14.41
CA ASP A 171 0.41 -0.69 -15.60
C ASP A 171 -0.89 0.09 -15.35
N HIS A 172 -1.50 -0.10 -14.19
CA HIS A 172 -2.70 0.65 -13.81
C HIS A 172 -2.40 2.14 -13.58
N LEU A 173 -1.36 2.46 -12.82
CA LEU A 173 -0.95 3.85 -12.58
C LEU A 173 -0.55 4.57 -13.87
N TRP A 174 0.03 3.85 -14.85
CA TRP A 174 0.37 4.43 -16.14
C TRP A 174 -0.86 4.93 -16.90
N LYS A 175 -2.03 4.31 -16.71
CA LYS A 175 -3.29 4.75 -17.34
C LYS A 175 -3.80 6.06 -16.75
N LEU A 176 -3.44 6.39 -15.51
CA LEU A 176 -3.84 7.62 -14.82
C LEU A 176 -2.89 8.79 -15.17
N PRO A 177 -3.40 9.93 -15.70
CA PRO A 177 -2.56 11.03 -16.19
C PRO A 177 -1.58 11.63 -15.16
N GLU A 178 -2.06 11.88 -13.94
CA GLU A 178 -1.24 12.48 -12.87
C GLU A 178 -0.08 11.57 -12.45
N HIS A 179 -0.35 10.28 -12.29
CA HIS A 179 0.68 9.27 -11.99
C HIS A 179 1.68 9.11 -13.13
N ARG A 180 1.21 9.05 -14.37
CA ARG A 180 2.09 9.00 -15.56
C ARG A 180 3.01 10.20 -15.64
N LYS A 181 2.49 11.40 -15.34
CA LYS A 181 3.27 12.63 -15.28
C LYS A 181 4.36 12.53 -14.21
N LYS A 182 4.02 12.06 -13.00
CA LYS A 182 5.00 11.82 -11.92
C LYS A 182 6.07 10.81 -12.31
N MET A 183 5.71 9.69 -12.94
CA MET A 183 6.67 8.71 -13.46
C MET A 183 7.64 9.33 -14.47
N LYS A 184 7.14 10.13 -15.43
CA LYS A 184 7.97 10.84 -16.40
C LYS A 184 8.89 11.89 -15.76
N GLN A 185 8.47 12.51 -14.65
CA GLN A 185 9.31 13.45 -13.92
C GLN A 185 10.47 12.76 -13.21
N LEU A 186 10.24 11.57 -12.62
CA LEU A 186 11.27 10.79 -11.93
C LEU A 186 12.26 10.10 -12.88
N ALA A 187 11.90 9.94 -14.15
CA ALA A 187 12.75 9.32 -15.19
C ALA A 187 13.72 10.32 -15.85
N LYS A 188 13.69 11.60 -15.48
CA LYS A 188 14.64 12.62 -15.92
C LYS A 188 15.79 12.73 -14.93
#